data_AF-A0A4V2AYY1-F1
#
_entry.id   AF-A0A4V2AYY1-F1
#
_cell.length_a   1.000
_cell.length_b   1.000
_cell.length_c   1.000
_cell.angle_alpha   90.00
_cell.angle_beta   90.00
_cell.angle_gamma   90.00
#
_symmetry.space_group_name_H-M   'P 1'
#
loop_
_entity.id
_entity.type
_entity.pdbx_description
1 polymer ?
#
loop_
_entity_poly.entity_id
_entity_poly.type
_entity_poly.pdbx_seq_one_letter_code
_entity_poly.pdbx_strand_id
1 'polypeptide(L)'
;MKRTLLALCLGLVACGQDGDGPAIPEAQSAPSGDAAPDVEENGTDYSSNNDPRLTTLPVSLKNKVLSCEAKSHFYDLGAQACTSISPAPFDCVIGDAMKAIIDPTTVKPLEDYLVSKAAGQTLYSCTADEKNISLHFYKFENGVVQYRKLNVAKRP
;
A
#
# COMPACT_ATOMS: atom_id res chain seq x y z
N MET A 1 59.90 11.13 -36.62
CA MET A 1 59.78 12.58 -36.30
C MET A 1 59.08 12.66 -34.95
N LYS A 2 59.76 12.94 -33.81
CA LYS A 2 59.94 14.29 -33.19
C LYS A 2 58.64 15.13 -33.29
N ARG A 3 58.01 15.68 -32.25
CA ARG A 3 58.36 15.92 -30.83
C ARG A 3 57.11 16.43 -30.07
N THR A 4 56.99 16.03 -28.80
CA THR A 4 56.70 16.85 -27.60
C THR A 4 55.29 17.47 -27.41
N LEU A 5 54.45 17.13 -26.41
CA LEU A 5 54.49 17.23 -24.92
C LEU A 5 54.23 18.63 -24.32
N LEU A 6 53.08 18.80 -23.66
CA LEU A 6 52.82 19.62 -22.47
C LEU A 6 51.55 18.99 -21.84
N ALA A 7 51.57 18.18 -20.77
CA ALA A 7 52.11 18.32 -19.42
C ALA A 7 51.64 19.58 -18.70
N LEU A 8 50.58 19.42 -17.91
CA LEU A 8 50.36 20.19 -16.68
C LEU A 8 50.13 19.18 -15.54
N CYS A 9 51.17 19.00 -14.72
CA CYS A 9 51.11 18.36 -13.40
C CYS A 9 51.32 19.45 -12.35
N LEU A 10 50.37 19.62 -11.45
CA LEU A 10 50.52 20.12 -10.08
C LEU A 10 49.27 19.64 -9.33
N GLY A 11 49.28 18.98 -8.18
CA GLY A 11 50.33 18.58 -7.26
C GLY A 11 49.63 18.10 -5.97
N LEU A 12 50.14 17.02 -5.40
CA LEU A 12 50.19 16.64 -3.97
C LEU A 12 49.01 17.01 -3.04
N VAL A 13 48.34 15.99 -2.48
CA VAL A 13 48.38 15.66 -1.04
C VAL A 13 48.18 14.14 -0.88
N ALA A 14 49.11 13.50 -0.18
CA ALA A 14 48.94 12.17 0.38
C ALA A 14 48.71 12.31 1.90
N CYS A 15 47.53 11.90 2.36
CA CYS A 15 47.17 11.48 3.73
C CYS A 15 45.95 10.55 3.50
N GLY A 16 45.89 9.28 3.87
CA GLY A 16 46.18 8.74 5.18
C GLY A 16 44.87 8.67 5.99
N GLN A 17 44.46 7.43 6.31
CA GLN A 17 43.58 7.00 7.40
C GLN A 17 42.10 6.67 7.12
N ASP A 18 41.77 5.48 7.64
CA ASP A 18 40.51 4.79 7.86
C ASP A 18 39.38 5.67 8.41
N GLY A 19 38.14 5.36 8.02
CA GLY A 19 36.95 5.86 8.71
C GLY A 19 35.72 5.92 7.81
N ASP A 20 34.69 5.19 8.23
CA ASP A 20 33.26 5.54 8.18
C ASP A 20 32.75 6.43 7.02
N GLY A 21 31.85 5.86 6.21
CA GLY A 21 31.24 6.53 5.06
C GLY A 21 30.41 7.76 5.41
N PRO A 22 30.15 8.62 4.41
CA PRO A 22 28.97 9.50 4.44
C PRO A 22 28.40 9.71 3.03
N ALA A 23 27.26 10.35 2.77
CA ALA A 23 26.04 10.71 3.47
C ALA A 23 25.13 11.18 2.32
N ILE A 24 23.90 10.67 2.21
CA ILE A 24 22.96 11.18 1.20
C ILE A 24 22.37 12.51 1.72
N PRO A 25 22.21 13.55 0.89
CA PRO A 25 22.15 14.94 1.36
C PRO A 25 20.92 15.25 2.24
N GLU A 26 21.18 15.91 3.36
CA GLU A 26 20.20 16.73 4.07
C GLU A 26 19.84 17.96 3.24
N ALA A 27 18.54 18.26 3.14
CA ALA A 27 18.06 19.62 2.90
C ALA A 27 17.69 20.22 4.26
N GLN A 28 18.51 21.15 4.76
CA GLN A 28 18.27 21.88 6.02
C GLN A 28 17.47 23.17 5.79
N SER A 29 16.31 23.23 6.48
CA SER A 29 15.77 24.30 7.37
C SER A 29 15.69 25.76 6.87
N ALA A 30 14.75 26.62 7.29
CA ALA A 30 14.21 26.88 8.63
C ALA A 30 12.98 27.86 8.55
N PRO A 31 12.61 28.67 9.57
CA PRO A 31 11.79 28.37 10.76
C PRO A 31 10.57 29.33 10.92
N SER A 32 9.91 29.25 12.09
CA SER A 32 8.89 30.16 12.67
C SER A 32 7.43 29.74 12.41
N GLY A 33 6.54 29.62 13.40
CA GLY A 33 6.61 29.95 14.81
C GLY A 33 5.38 29.41 15.54
N ASP A 34 5.48 29.39 16.86
CA ASP A 34 4.49 28.94 17.83
C ASP A 34 3.24 29.85 17.83
N ALA A 35 2.07 29.24 17.65
CA ALA A 35 0.79 29.70 18.21
C ALA A 35 -0.27 28.61 18.01
N ALA A 36 -0.64 27.93 19.09
CA ALA A 36 -1.97 27.33 19.19
C ALA A 36 -3.04 28.44 19.04
N PRO A 37 -4.16 28.13 18.40
CA PRO A 37 -5.35 27.92 19.22
C PRO A 37 -6.16 26.70 18.79
N ASP A 38 -6.76 26.10 19.82
CA ASP A 38 -7.99 25.31 19.80
C ASP A 38 -8.91 25.66 18.62
N VAL A 39 -9.13 24.67 17.74
CA VAL A 39 -10.30 24.64 16.86
C VAL A 39 -10.91 23.25 17.00
N GLU A 40 -11.96 23.22 17.81
CA GLU A 40 -13.12 22.34 17.81
C GLU A 40 -13.05 21.11 16.88
N GLU A 41 -12.93 19.96 17.55
CA GLU A 41 -13.79 18.79 17.39
C GLU A 41 -15.08 19.08 16.58
N ASN A 42 -15.06 18.82 15.27
CA ASN A 42 -16.24 18.32 14.56
C ASN A 42 -15.83 17.70 13.23
N GLY A 43 -15.73 16.37 13.20
CA GLY A 43 -15.35 15.64 11.99
C GLY A 43 -15.47 14.14 12.15
N THR A 44 -16.63 13.70 12.66
CA THR A 44 -17.07 12.31 12.81
C THR A 44 -16.15 11.43 13.65
N ASP A 45 -16.65 11.04 14.82
CA ASP A 45 -16.25 9.84 15.54
C ASP A 45 -16.26 8.65 14.55
N TYR A 46 -15.12 8.42 13.89
CA TYR A 46 -14.89 7.24 13.06
C TYR A 46 -14.85 6.10 14.05
N SER A 47 -16.04 5.56 14.35
CA SER A 47 -16.23 4.29 15.02
C SER A 47 -15.79 3.17 14.09
N SER A 48 -14.53 3.23 13.63
CA SER A 48 -13.91 2.34 12.67
C SER A 48 -13.50 1.02 13.30
N ASN A 49 -13.77 0.85 14.60
CA ASN A 49 -13.56 -0.41 15.30
C ASN A 49 -14.60 -1.48 14.91
N ASN A 50 -15.69 -1.09 14.23
CA ASN A 50 -16.78 -2.00 13.86
C ASN A 50 -16.82 -2.40 12.37
N ASP A 51 -15.85 -1.97 11.55
CA ASP A 51 -15.81 -2.43 10.16
C ASP A 51 -15.48 -3.93 10.12
N PRO A 52 -16.42 -4.81 9.73
CA PRO A 52 -16.25 -6.25 9.80
C PRO A 52 -15.06 -6.74 8.94
N ARG A 53 -14.68 -5.98 7.91
CA ARG A 53 -13.54 -6.34 7.05
C ARG A 53 -12.20 -6.09 7.75
N LEU A 54 -12.14 -5.28 8.81
CA LEU A 54 -10.90 -4.94 9.52
C LEU A 54 -10.82 -5.53 10.93
N THR A 55 -11.86 -6.21 11.43
CA THR A 55 -12.00 -6.54 12.86
C THR A 55 -10.80 -7.28 13.45
N THR A 56 -10.19 -8.20 12.70
CA THR A 56 -9.07 -9.03 13.16
C THR A 56 -7.70 -8.37 13.04
N LEU A 57 -7.58 -7.24 12.34
CA LEU A 57 -6.33 -6.51 12.23
C LEU A 57 -5.96 -5.80 13.54
N PRO A 58 -4.66 -5.63 13.85
CA PRO A 58 -4.24 -4.79 14.95
C PRO A 58 -4.59 -3.32 14.66
N VAL A 59 -4.92 -2.56 15.71
CA VAL A 59 -5.35 -1.14 15.63
C VAL A 59 -4.38 -0.29 14.80
N SER A 60 -3.07 -0.51 14.94
CA SER A 60 -2.06 0.22 14.17
C SER A 60 -2.18 0.01 12.65
N LEU A 61 -2.50 -1.21 12.20
CA LEU A 61 -2.75 -1.49 10.79
C LEU A 61 -4.11 -0.96 10.33
N LYS A 62 -5.16 -1.08 11.17
CA LYS A 62 -6.46 -0.47 10.87
C LYS A 62 -6.33 1.03 10.61
N ASN A 63 -5.62 1.75 11.48
CA ASN A 63 -5.43 3.19 11.34
C ASN A 63 -4.68 3.55 10.05
N LYS A 64 -3.69 2.76 9.64
CA LYS A 64 -2.98 2.96 8.36
C LYS A 64 -3.89 2.74 7.16
N VAL A 65 -4.71 1.68 7.19
CA VAL A 65 -5.72 1.41 6.17
C VAL A 65 -6.66 2.60 6.02
N LEU A 66 -7.27 3.04 7.12
CA LEU A 66 -8.25 4.12 7.12
C LEU A 66 -7.65 5.45 6.68
N SER A 67 -6.42 5.75 7.12
CA SER A 67 -5.70 6.96 6.71
C SER A 67 -5.38 6.98 5.21
N CYS A 68 -5.16 5.81 4.61
CA CYS A 68 -4.94 5.68 3.17
C CYS A 68 -6.26 5.82 2.40
N GLU A 69 -7.32 5.15 2.85
CA GLU A 69 -8.64 5.20 2.22
C GLU A 69 -9.29 6.59 2.32
N ALA A 70 -9.02 7.35 3.38
CA ALA A 70 -9.42 8.76 3.51
C ALA A 70 -8.85 9.66 2.38
N LYS A 71 -7.79 9.22 1.71
CA LYS A 71 -7.18 9.88 0.54
C LYS A 71 -7.59 9.23 -0.77
N SER A 72 -8.63 8.41 -0.76
CA SER A 72 -9.11 7.62 -1.91
C SER A 72 -8.07 6.64 -2.47
N HIS A 73 -7.18 6.17 -1.60
CA HIS A 73 -6.13 5.22 -1.93
C HIS A 73 -6.36 3.86 -1.27
N PHE A 74 -5.91 2.80 -1.93
CA PHE A 74 -5.92 1.44 -1.44
C PHE A 74 -4.66 1.17 -0.61
N TYR A 75 -4.83 0.62 0.59
CA TYR A 75 -3.72 0.14 1.41
C TYR A 75 -3.47 -1.35 1.11
N ASP A 76 -2.32 -1.66 0.52
CA ASP A 76 -1.93 -3.05 0.26
C ASP A 76 -1.39 -3.67 1.55
N LEU A 77 -2.17 -4.57 2.15
CA LEU A 77 -1.79 -5.30 3.36
C LEU A 77 -0.59 -6.25 3.15
N GLY A 78 -0.38 -6.76 1.94
CA GLY A 78 0.75 -7.62 1.60
C GLY A 78 2.06 -6.83 1.50
N ALA A 79 2.02 -5.66 0.87
CA ALA A 79 3.16 -4.74 0.80
C ALA A 79 3.32 -3.85 2.04
N GLN A 80 2.29 -3.81 2.90
CA GLN A 80 2.16 -2.91 4.04
C GLN A 80 2.38 -1.43 3.67
N ALA A 81 1.79 -1.00 2.56
CA ALA A 81 1.97 0.32 1.99
C ALA A 81 0.67 0.90 1.44
N CYS A 82 0.53 2.23 1.54
CA CYS A 82 -0.51 2.96 0.83
C CYS A 82 -0.12 3.07 -0.65
N THR A 83 -1.04 2.74 -1.55
CA THR A 83 -0.80 2.73 -3.01
C THR A 83 -1.46 3.93 -3.68
N SER A 84 -1.12 4.22 -4.94
CA SER A 84 -1.85 5.21 -5.74
C SER A 84 -3.15 4.66 -6.34
N ILE A 85 -3.43 3.37 -6.17
CA ILE A 85 -4.61 2.71 -6.72
C ILE A 85 -5.81 3.07 -5.85
N SER A 86 -6.96 3.34 -6.46
CA SER A 86 -8.21 3.54 -5.70
C SER A 86 -8.94 2.22 -5.46
N PRO A 87 -9.67 2.08 -4.35
CA PRO A 87 -10.63 1.00 -4.16
C PRO A 87 -11.63 0.94 -5.33
N ALA A 88 -12.18 -0.25 -5.56
CA ALA A 88 -13.20 -0.44 -6.59
C ALA A 88 -14.44 0.43 -6.29
N PRO A 89 -15.09 1.01 -7.33
CA PRO A 89 -16.23 1.93 -7.15
C PRO A 89 -17.55 1.20 -6.87
N PHE A 90 -17.50 -0.05 -6.41
CA PHE A 90 -18.65 -0.89 -6.12
C PHE A 90 -18.45 -1.62 -4.79
N ASP A 91 -19.54 -2.11 -4.21
CA ASP A 91 -19.49 -2.86 -2.96
C ASP A 91 -18.67 -4.14 -3.11
N CYS A 92 -17.59 -4.26 -2.32
CA CYS A 92 -16.70 -5.42 -2.35
C CYS A 92 -17.30 -6.58 -1.53
N VAL A 93 -18.41 -7.13 -2.01
CA VAL A 93 -19.08 -8.27 -1.41
C VAL A 93 -19.28 -9.34 -2.48
N ILE A 94 -18.86 -10.57 -2.19
CA ILE A 94 -19.05 -11.68 -3.12
C ILE A 94 -20.47 -12.22 -2.96
N GLY A 95 -21.35 -11.71 -3.80
CA GLY A 95 -22.75 -12.13 -3.92
C GLY A 95 -23.23 -11.94 -5.36
N ASP A 96 -24.55 -11.93 -5.56
CA ASP A 96 -25.14 -11.87 -6.91
C ASP A 96 -24.74 -10.61 -7.69
N ALA A 97 -24.59 -9.47 -7.02
CA ALA A 97 -24.13 -8.22 -7.63
C ALA A 97 -22.70 -8.34 -8.21
N MET A 98 -21.76 -8.93 -7.47
CA MET A 98 -20.41 -9.21 -7.97
C MET A 98 -20.45 -10.24 -9.11
N LYS A 99 -21.25 -11.31 -8.98
CA LYS A 99 -21.42 -12.33 -10.02
C LYS A 99 -22.00 -11.75 -11.32
N ALA A 100 -22.79 -10.68 -11.25
CA ALA A 100 -23.36 -10.00 -12.40
C ALA A 100 -22.32 -9.21 -13.23
N ILE A 101 -21.23 -8.73 -12.59
CA ILE A 101 -20.22 -7.88 -13.24
C ILE A 101 -18.94 -8.63 -13.64
N ILE A 102 -18.75 -9.86 -13.17
CA ILE A 102 -17.63 -10.71 -13.58
C ILE A 102 -18.00 -11.60 -14.77
N ASP A 103 -16.96 -12.09 -15.45
CA ASP A 103 -17.10 -13.08 -16.51
C ASP A 103 -17.74 -14.35 -15.94
N PRO A 104 -18.86 -14.83 -16.53
CA PRO A 104 -19.57 -16.02 -16.04
C PRO A 104 -18.69 -17.28 -16.00
N THR A 105 -17.66 -17.37 -16.85
CA THR A 105 -16.70 -18.48 -16.85
C THR A 105 -15.81 -18.51 -15.60
N THR A 106 -15.69 -17.38 -14.90
CA THR A 106 -14.89 -17.25 -13.67
C THR A 106 -15.68 -17.48 -12.38
N VAL A 107 -17.02 -17.55 -12.45
CA VAL A 107 -17.88 -17.71 -11.27
C VAL A 107 -17.56 -19.02 -10.54
N LYS A 108 -17.57 -20.15 -11.24
CA LYS A 108 -17.25 -21.45 -10.62
C LYS A 108 -15.80 -21.50 -10.07
N PRO A 109 -14.77 -21.08 -10.82
CA PRO A 109 -13.42 -20.96 -10.29
C PRO A 109 -13.32 -20.08 -9.03
N LEU A 110 -14.07 -18.98 -8.98
CA LEU A 110 -14.14 -18.11 -7.80
C LEU A 110 -14.77 -18.86 -6.60
N GLU A 111 -15.90 -19.54 -6.79
CA GLU A 111 -16.53 -20.33 -5.73
C GLU A 111 -15.60 -21.44 -5.20
N ASP A 112 -14.95 -22.17 -6.10
CA ASP A 112 -13.99 -23.21 -5.76
C ASP A 112 -12.77 -22.62 -4.99
N TYR A 113 -12.33 -21.41 -5.35
CA TYR A 113 -11.28 -20.69 -4.62
C TYR A 113 -11.72 -20.31 -3.21
N LEU A 114 -12.95 -19.84 -3.02
CA LEU A 114 -13.46 -19.40 -1.73
C LEU A 114 -13.53 -20.54 -0.72
N VAL A 115 -13.94 -21.72 -1.16
CA VAL A 115 -14.06 -22.90 -0.28
C VAL A 115 -12.71 -23.57 0.00
N SER A 116 -11.69 -23.34 -0.83
CA SER A 116 -10.40 -24.03 -0.73
C SER A 116 -9.26 -23.13 -0.28
N LYS A 117 -8.96 -22.07 -1.05
CA LYS A 117 -7.79 -21.21 -0.86
C LYS A 117 -8.11 -20.01 0.03
N ALA A 118 -9.30 -19.44 -0.07
CA ALA A 118 -9.75 -18.33 0.78
C ALA A 118 -10.48 -18.79 2.05
N ALA A 119 -10.56 -20.11 2.29
CA ALA A 119 -11.22 -20.65 3.47
C ALA A 119 -10.60 -20.07 4.75
N GLY A 120 -11.42 -19.47 5.61
CA GLY A 120 -10.98 -18.82 6.85
C GLY A 120 -10.21 -17.51 6.64
N GLN A 121 -10.23 -16.93 5.44
CA GLN A 121 -9.74 -15.58 5.17
C GLN A 121 -10.90 -14.58 5.10
N THR A 122 -10.62 -13.34 5.44
CA THR A 122 -11.54 -12.22 5.33
C THR A 122 -11.32 -11.50 4.01
N LEU A 123 -12.39 -11.26 3.25
CA LEU A 123 -12.35 -10.33 2.12
C LEU A 123 -12.22 -8.91 2.68
N TYR A 124 -11.09 -8.26 2.39
CA TYR A 124 -10.74 -6.94 2.94
C TYR A 124 -11.19 -5.81 2.01
N SER A 125 -10.92 -5.92 0.72
CA SER A 125 -11.20 -4.85 -0.25
C SER A 125 -11.11 -5.39 -1.67
N CYS A 126 -11.58 -4.59 -2.62
CA CYS A 126 -11.54 -4.85 -4.04
C CYS A 126 -10.84 -3.69 -4.72
N THR A 127 -10.04 -3.96 -5.74
CA THR A 127 -9.60 -2.95 -6.72
C THR A 127 -10.04 -3.41 -8.10
N ALA A 128 -10.13 -2.49 -9.06
CA ALA A 128 -10.57 -2.84 -10.40
C ALA A 128 -9.78 -2.04 -11.45
N ASP A 129 -9.40 -2.71 -12.52
CA ASP A 129 -8.84 -2.10 -13.73
C ASP A 129 -9.83 -2.27 -14.89
N GLU A 130 -9.46 -1.92 -16.12
CA GLU A 130 -10.36 -2.03 -17.29
C GLU A 130 -10.88 -3.46 -17.54
N LYS A 131 -10.09 -4.49 -17.19
CA LYS A 131 -10.33 -5.89 -17.57
C LYS A 131 -10.66 -6.79 -16.38
N ASN A 132 -10.18 -6.46 -15.19
CA ASN A 132 -10.23 -7.34 -14.04
C ASN A 132 -10.75 -6.62 -12.79
N ILE A 133 -11.31 -7.43 -11.90
CA ILE A 133 -11.54 -7.09 -10.51
C ILE A 133 -10.54 -7.91 -9.69
N SER A 134 -9.78 -7.23 -8.84
CA SER A 134 -8.88 -7.85 -7.87
C SER A 134 -9.58 -7.94 -6.52
N LEU A 135 -9.75 -9.15 -6.02
CA LEU A 135 -10.26 -9.45 -4.70
C LEU A 135 -9.08 -9.63 -3.74
N HIS A 136 -9.06 -8.86 -2.65
CA HIS A 136 -7.97 -8.85 -1.69
C HIS A 136 -8.42 -9.49 -0.38
N PHE A 137 -7.85 -10.65 -0.07
CA PHE A 137 -8.14 -11.43 1.13
C PHE A 137 -6.98 -11.35 2.12
N TYR A 138 -7.30 -11.48 3.40
CA TYR A 138 -6.27 -11.64 4.41
C TYR A 138 -6.70 -12.58 5.54
N LYS A 139 -5.71 -13.11 6.26
CA LYS A 139 -5.85 -13.71 7.58
C LYS A 139 -4.78 -13.13 8.49
N PHE A 140 -5.17 -12.63 9.66
CA PHE A 140 -4.22 -12.20 10.69
C PHE A 140 -4.07 -13.31 11.73
N GLU A 141 -2.87 -13.86 11.86
CA GLU A 141 -2.57 -14.97 12.78
C GLU A 141 -1.13 -14.87 13.27
N ASN A 142 -0.91 -15.08 14.57
CA ASN A 142 0.43 -15.02 15.18
C ASN A 142 1.19 -13.70 14.89
N GLY A 143 0.49 -12.57 14.83
CA GLY A 143 1.09 -11.26 14.55
C GLY A 143 1.44 -11.01 13.08
N VAL A 144 1.13 -11.95 12.18
CA VAL A 144 1.47 -11.87 10.76
C VAL A 144 0.20 -11.75 9.91
N VAL A 145 0.23 -10.87 8.92
CA VAL A 145 -0.80 -10.78 7.89
C VAL A 145 -0.46 -11.74 6.76
N GLN A 146 -1.28 -12.77 6.59
CA GLN A 146 -1.27 -13.62 5.41
C GLN A 146 -2.18 -12.97 4.37
N TYR A 147 -1.61 -12.49 3.27
CA TYR A 147 -2.34 -11.76 2.25
C TYR A 147 -2.47 -12.58 0.96
N ARG A 148 -3.64 -12.52 0.33
CA ARG A 148 -3.88 -13.12 -0.98
C ARG A 148 -4.64 -12.17 -1.90
N LYS A 149 -4.26 -12.18 -3.16
CA LYS A 149 -4.94 -11.48 -4.24
C LYS A 149 -5.47 -12.50 -5.24
N LEU A 150 -6.73 -12.36 -5.63
CA LEU A 150 -7.34 -13.12 -6.71
C LEU A 150 -7.86 -12.14 -7.77
N ASN A 151 -7.45 -12.32 -9.01
CA ASN A 151 -8.00 -11.56 -10.13
C ASN A 151 -9.13 -12.36 -10.77
N VAL A 152 -10.27 -11.73 -10.96
CA VAL A 152 -11.39 -12.26 -11.74
C VAL A 152 -11.65 -11.33 -12.92
N ALA A 153 -11.87 -11.91 -14.09
CA ALA A 153 -12.15 -11.13 -15.28
C ALA A 153 -13.51 -10.43 -15.13
N LYS A 154 -13.59 -9.19 -15.57
CA LYS A 154 -14.86 -8.50 -15.76
C LYS A 154 -15.61 -9.15 -16.91
N ARG A 155 -16.93 -9.02 -16.88
CA ARG A 155 -17.74 -9.38 -18.03
C ARG A 155 -17.31 -8.54 -19.25
N PRO A 156 -17.16 -9.12 -20.44
CA PRO A 156 -16.81 -8.40 -21.67
C PRO A 156 -17.91 -7.45 -22.14
#